data_AF-A0A973D850-F1
#
_entry.id   AF-A0A973D850-F1
#
_cell.length_a   1.000
_cell.length_b   1.000
_cell.length_c   1.000
_cell.angle_alpha   90.00
_cell.angle_beta   90.00
_cell.angle_gamma   90.00
#
_symmetry.space_group_name_H-M   'P 1'
#
loop_
_entity.id
_entity.type
_entity.pdbx_description
1 polymer ?
#
loop_
_entity_poly.entity_id
_entity_poly.type
_entity_poly.pdbx_seq_one_letter_code
_entity_poly.pdbx_strand_id
1 'polypeptide(L)'
;MRNWWSEQPVVMEPDSSPNPDHGTLRGLDAAFNRLVEALRVVEDQYRFAHDRAVIAGRWQQLRRSGGQLRCQVEDTVGPLVAHRNVAGDQLRSAPGTGEHPEPQALIAANISRAREASRSVEEMLRLLLPQLSEPAEKLRHGIYEVESITSGLMVRGSRLENRHLYVLVTEQLCHGDLLETTVAAIEGGARIVQLREKILPASSVLERARQL
;
A
#
# COMPACT_ATOMS: atom_id res chain seq x y z
N MET A 1 65.62 27.87 6.13
CA MET A 1 64.51 27.18 6.81
C MET A 1 63.25 27.99 6.54
N ARG A 2 62.30 27.45 5.76
CA ARG A 2 61.00 28.11 5.47
C ARG A 2 59.95 27.46 6.37
N ASN A 3 59.31 28.26 7.22
CA ASN A 3 58.21 27.82 8.06
C ASN A 3 56.94 27.70 7.20
N TRP A 4 56.40 26.48 7.12
CA TRP A 4 55.22 26.10 6.33
C TRP A 4 54.06 25.70 7.24
N TRP A 5 53.67 26.53 8.21
CA TRP A 5 52.44 26.28 8.98
C TRP A 5 51.84 27.61 9.45
N SER A 6 50.93 28.15 8.65
CA SER A 6 49.90 29.07 9.13
C SER A 6 48.56 28.41 8.83
N GLU A 7 48.09 27.57 9.75
CA GLU A 7 46.70 27.11 9.77
C GLU A 7 45.81 28.33 9.97
N GLN A 8 45.29 28.88 8.88
CA GLN A 8 44.12 29.75 8.99
C GLN A 8 42.92 28.86 9.31
N PRO A 9 42.09 29.21 10.31
CA PRO A 9 40.86 28.47 10.56
C PRO A 9 39.99 28.58 9.31
N VAL A 10 39.65 27.43 8.71
CA VAL A 10 38.63 27.34 7.67
C VAL A 10 37.32 27.75 8.32
N VAL A 11 36.91 29.00 8.08
CA VAL A 11 35.56 29.46 8.41
C VAL A 11 34.64 28.71 7.46
N MET A 12 33.93 27.70 7.97
CA MET A 12 32.82 27.10 7.25
C MET A 12 31.75 28.18 7.10
N GLU A 13 31.60 28.72 5.90
CA GLU A 13 30.43 29.52 5.55
C GLU A 13 29.17 28.70 5.83
N PRO A 14 28.11 29.30 6.40
CA PRO A 14 26.85 28.59 6.59
C PRO A 14 26.38 28.07 5.24
N ASP A 15 26.05 26.78 5.21
CA ASP A 15 25.52 26.07 4.04
C ASP A 15 24.50 26.95 3.32
N SER A 16 24.88 27.42 2.13
CA SER A 16 24.11 28.36 1.30
C SER A 16 22.99 27.66 0.53
N SER A 17 22.45 26.59 1.11
CA SER A 17 21.24 25.94 0.63
C SER A 17 20.10 26.97 0.72
N PRO A 18 19.50 27.38 -0.42
CA PRO A 18 18.43 28.38 -0.41
C PRO A 18 17.28 27.87 0.44
N ASN A 19 16.83 28.69 1.38
CA ASN A 19 15.67 28.39 2.21
C ASN A 19 14.50 28.04 1.27
N PRO A 20 13.84 26.87 1.44
CA PRO A 20 12.81 26.42 0.52
C PRO A 20 11.74 27.49 0.30
N ASP A 21 11.38 27.73 -0.97
CA ASP A 21 10.38 28.74 -1.27
C ASP A 21 9.00 28.36 -0.67
N HIS A 22 8.25 29.38 -0.25
CA HIS A 22 6.95 29.17 0.38
C HIS A 22 5.94 28.40 -0.51
N GLY A 23 6.09 28.45 -1.83
CA GLY A 23 5.25 27.69 -2.76
C GLY A 23 5.51 26.19 -2.66
N THR A 24 6.78 25.77 -2.67
CA THR A 24 7.14 24.37 -2.53
C THR A 24 6.75 23.81 -1.16
N LEU A 25 6.95 24.56 -0.07
CA LEU A 25 6.51 24.13 1.28
C LEU A 25 4.99 23.98 1.39
N ARG A 26 4.22 24.88 0.74
CA ARG A 26 2.75 24.72 0.61
C ARG A 26 2.37 23.46 -0.16
N GLY A 27 3.05 23.20 -1.27
CA GLY A 27 2.85 21.99 -2.06
C GLY A 27 3.09 20.73 -1.23
N LEU A 28 4.15 20.73 -0.43
CA LEU A 28 4.51 19.61 0.43
C LEU A 28 3.49 19.37 1.54
N ASP A 29 3.01 20.42 2.22
CA ASP A 29 1.90 20.32 3.19
C ASP A 29 0.65 19.68 2.56
N ALA A 30 0.25 20.19 1.39
CA ALA A 30 -0.92 19.70 0.68
C ALA A 30 -0.77 18.23 0.27
N ALA A 31 0.42 17.83 -0.19
CA ALA A 31 0.70 16.45 -0.56
C ALA A 31 0.65 15.50 0.66
N PHE A 32 1.27 15.87 1.79
CA PHE A 32 1.17 15.06 3.02
C PHE A 32 -0.26 14.93 3.53
N ASN A 33 -1.04 16.02 3.52
CA ASN A 33 -2.45 15.96 3.90
C ASN A 33 -3.23 15.00 2.98
N ARG A 34 -3.11 15.16 1.65
CA ARG A 34 -3.79 14.28 0.68
C ARG A 34 -3.40 12.82 0.87
N LEU A 35 -2.12 12.55 1.14
CA LEU A 35 -1.61 11.21 1.40
C LEU A 35 -2.27 10.57 2.63
N VAL A 36 -2.22 11.25 3.78
CA VAL A 36 -2.75 10.71 5.05
C VAL A 36 -4.26 10.54 4.99
N GLU A 37 -4.98 11.48 4.38
CA GLU A 37 -6.43 11.40 4.22
C GLU A 37 -6.84 10.26 3.29
N ALA A 38 -6.16 10.12 2.14
CA ALA A 38 -6.41 9.03 1.21
C ALA A 38 -6.18 7.66 1.87
N LEU A 39 -5.07 7.50 2.60
CA LEU A 39 -4.77 6.28 3.35
C LEU A 39 -5.81 6.00 4.46
N ARG A 40 -6.31 7.05 5.14
CA ARG A 40 -7.33 6.93 6.18
C ARG A 40 -8.65 6.42 5.63
N VAL A 41 -9.09 6.94 4.48
CA VAL A 41 -10.31 6.45 3.82
C VAL A 41 -10.18 4.96 3.49
N VAL A 42 -9.04 4.54 2.94
CA VAL A 42 -8.80 3.12 2.61
C VAL A 42 -8.76 2.25 3.88
N GLU A 43 -8.06 2.68 4.92
CA GLU A 43 -8.04 2.02 6.24
C GLU A 43 -9.45 1.81 6.77
N ASP A 44 -10.28 2.85 6.77
CA ASP A 44 -11.64 2.83 7.30
C ASP A 44 -12.55 1.88 6.51
N GLN A 45 -12.42 1.83 5.18
CA GLN A 45 -13.17 0.87 4.37
C GLN A 45 -12.81 -0.58 4.74
N TYR A 46 -11.52 -0.90 4.87
CA TYR A 46 -11.11 -2.25 5.29
C TYR A 46 -11.47 -2.55 6.74
N ARG A 47 -11.47 -1.55 7.61
CA ARG A 47 -11.74 -1.70 9.04
C ARG A 47 -13.22 -1.89 9.35
N PHE A 48 -14.08 -1.07 8.74
CA PHE A 48 -15.48 -0.96 9.14
C PHE A 48 -16.46 -1.51 8.11
N ALA A 49 -16.14 -1.44 6.81
CA ALA A 49 -17.04 -1.95 5.77
C ALA A 49 -16.76 -3.43 5.45
N HIS A 50 -15.51 -3.87 5.60
CA HIS A 50 -15.09 -5.24 5.23
C HIS A 50 -14.59 -6.10 6.40
N ASP A 51 -14.49 -5.55 7.61
CA ASP A 51 -14.00 -6.23 8.82
C ASP A 51 -12.66 -6.98 8.64
N ARG A 52 -11.77 -6.43 7.80
CA ARG A 52 -10.44 -7.00 7.50
C ARG A 52 -9.36 -6.35 8.37
N ALA A 53 -9.38 -6.64 9.67
CA ALA A 53 -8.47 -6.03 10.65
C ALA A 53 -6.98 -6.11 10.26
N VAL A 54 -6.53 -7.25 9.73
CA VAL A 54 -5.12 -7.42 9.29
C VAL A 54 -4.76 -6.49 8.13
N ILE A 55 -5.68 -6.30 7.18
CA ILE A 55 -5.45 -5.44 6.01
C ILE A 55 -5.56 -3.97 6.41
N ALA A 56 -6.57 -3.61 7.21
CA ALA A 56 -6.70 -2.29 7.79
C ALA A 56 -5.44 -1.88 8.57
N GLY A 57 -4.86 -2.80 9.35
CA GLY A 57 -3.61 -2.56 10.09
C GLY A 57 -2.41 -2.21 9.19
N ARG A 58 -2.33 -2.78 7.98
CA ARG A 58 -1.28 -2.44 7.01
C ARG A 58 -1.46 -1.02 6.46
N TRP A 59 -2.67 -0.63 6.10
CA TRP A 59 -2.98 0.74 5.68
C TRP A 59 -2.75 1.75 6.81
N GLN A 60 -3.13 1.41 8.04
CA GLN A 60 -2.85 2.20 9.23
C GLN A 60 -1.35 2.40 9.46
N GLN A 61 -0.54 1.36 9.25
CA GLN A 61 0.91 1.47 9.36
C GLN A 61 1.48 2.44 8.32
N LEU A 62 1.09 2.34 7.06
CA LEU A 62 1.49 3.29 6.01
C LEU A 62 1.09 4.73 6.38
N ARG A 63 -0.14 4.92 6.88
CA ARG A 63 -0.61 6.24 7.31
C ARG A 63 0.24 6.81 8.46
N ARG A 64 0.59 5.98 9.45
CA ARG A 64 1.47 6.39 10.56
C ARG A 64 2.88 6.71 10.05
N SER A 65 3.43 5.92 9.14
CA SER A 65 4.72 6.19 8.52
C SER A 65 4.72 7.51 7.73
N GLY A 66 3.65 7.82 6.99
CA GLY A 66 3.49 9.13 6.34
C GLY A 66 3.44 10.29 7.33
N GLY A 67 2.74 10.13 8.46
CA GLY A 67 2.73 11.12 9.54
C GLY A 67 4.10 11.29 10.21
N GLN A 68 4.83 10.20 10.46
CA GLN A 68 6.18 10.25 11.02
C GLN A 68 7.17 10.95 10.07
N LEU A 69 7.08 10.64 8.78
CA LEU A 69 7.90 11.31 7.76
C LEU A 69 7.62 12.81 7.72
N ARG A 70 6.34 13.21 7.85
CA ARG A 70 5.98 14.63 7.97
C ARG A 70 6.64 15.28 9.20
N CYS A 71 6.63 14.63 10.35
CA CYS A 71 7.29 15.17 11.55
C CYS A 71 8.79 15.39 11.32
N GLN A 72 9.49 14.43 10.70
CA GLN A 72 10.92 14.59 10.36
C GLN A 72 11.18 15.78 9.42
N VAL A 73 10.26 16.03 8.49
CA VAL A 73 10.32 17.21 7.61
C VAL A 73 10.15 18.48 8.45
N GLU A 74 9.10 18.55 9.27
CA GLU A 74 8.77 19.72 10.09
C GLU A 74 9.85 20.04 11.14
N ASP A 75 10.60 19.04 11.61
CA ASP A 75 11.78 19.24 12.46
C ASP A 75 12.91 20.02 11.76
N THR A 76 12.96 19.97 10.42
CA THR A 76 14.01 20.63 9.62
C THR A 76 13.55 21.98 9.07
N VAL A 77 12.35 22.05 8.49
CA VAL A 77 11.85 23.25 7.79
C VAL A 77 10.83 24.06 8.60
N GLY A 78 10.54 23.63 9.82
CA GLY A 78 9.47 24.18 10.65
C GLY A 78 8.08 23.67 10.27
N PRO A 79 7.03 24.07 11.01
CA PRO A 79 5.67 23.57 10.81
C PRO A 79 5.15 23.93 9.41
N LEU A 80 4.86 22.91 8.58
CA LEU A 80 4.38 23.11 7.21
C LEU A 80 3.04 23.86 7.17
N VAL A 81 2.24 23.73 8.23
CA VAL A 81 0.97 24.45 8.40
C VAL A 81 1.15 25.97 8.36
N ALA A 82 2.32 26.49 8.79
CA ALA A 82 2.61 27.92 8.81
C ALA A 82 2.64 28.54 7.40
N HIS A 83 2.80 27.72 6.36
CA HIS A 83 2.84 28.17 4.98
C HIS A 83 1.48 28.11 4.29
N ARG A 84 0.46 27.47 4.87
CA ARG A 84 -0.86 27.30 4.24
C ARG A 84 -1.45 28.65 3.81
N ASN A 85 -1.95 28.69 2.58
CA ASN A 85 -2.72 29.82 2.08
C ASN A 85 -3.99 29.32 1.37
N VAL A 86 -4.97 28.91 2.17
CA VAL A 86 -6.27 28.44 1.66
C VAL A 86 -7.03 29.57 0.96
N ALA A 87 -6.93 30.80 1.46
CA ALA A 87 -7.65 31.95 0.90
C ALA A 87 -7.12 32.34 -0.49
N GLY A 88 -5.81 32.19 -0.72
CA GLY A 88 -5.16 32.45 -2.01
C GLY A 88 -5.06 31.24 -2.93
N ASP A 89 -5.64 30.09 -2.58
CA ASP A 89 -5.68 28.92 -3.48
C ASP A 89 -6.65 29.19 -4.63
N GLN A 90 -6.09 29.36 -5.82
CA GLN A 90 -6.84 29.63 -7.05
C GLN A 90 -7.76 28.46 -7.43
N LEU A 91 -7.46 27.25 -6.96
CA LEU A 91 -8.23 26.04 -7.23
C LEU A 91 -9.17 25.66 -6.08
N ARG A 92 -9.33 26.52 -5.06
CA ARG A 92 -10.22 26.27 -3.91
C ARG A 92 -11.66 25.94 -4.33
N SER A 93 -12.15 26.58 -5.38
CA SER A 93 -13.52 26.42 -5.89
C SER A 93 -13.62 25.38 -7.00
N ALA A 94 -12.53 24.69 -7.31
CA ALA A 94 -12.58 23.59 -8.26
C ALA A 94 -13.52 22.50 -7.72
N PRO A 95 -14.43 21.96 -8.55
CA PRO A 95 -15.30 20.89 -8.10
C PRO A 95 -14.46 19.71 -7.65
N GLY A 96 -14.88 19.09 -6.54
CA GLY A 96 -14.31 17.84 -6.09
C GLY A 96 -14.54 16.72 -7.11
N THR A 97 -13.91 15.57 -6.88
CA THR A 97 -14.27 14.37 -7.63
C THR A 97 -15.74 14.05 -7.40
N GLY A 98 -16.44 13.67 -8.47
CA GLY A 98 -17.86 13.32 -8.43
C GLY A 98 -18.17 12.07 -7.58
N GLU A 99 -19.41 11.61 -7.69
CA GLU A 99 -19.90 10.47 -6.92
C GLU A 99 -19.14 9.18 -7.24
N HIS A 100 -18.98 8.33 -6.22
CA HIS A 100 -18.47 6.98 -6.39
C HIS A 100 -19.66 6.03 -6.59
N PRO A 101 -19.70 5.26 -7.69
CA PRO A 101 -20.85 4.39 -8.00
C PRO A 101 -20.97 3.21 -7.03
N GLU A 102 -19.87 2.78 -6.43
CA GLU A 102 -19.81 1.66 -5.50
C GLU A 102 -18.63 1.79 -4.50
N PRO A 103 -18.66 1.09 -3.35
CA PRO A 103 -17.58 1.15 -2.35
C PRO A 103 -16.19 0.81 -2.90
N GLN A 104 -16.10 -0.12 -3.86
CA GLN A 104 -14.84 -0.51 -4.49
C GLN A 104 -14.23 0.64 -5.29
N ALA A 105 -15.06 1.46 -5.96
CA ALA A 105 -14.60 2.64 -6.68
C ALA A 105 -14.06 3.72 -5.72
N LEU A 106 -14.65 3.86 -4.53
CA LEU A 106 -14.13 4.74 -3.48
C LEU A 106 -12.75 4.29 -3.00
N ILE A 107 -12.56 2.99 -2.75
CA ILE A 107 -11.27 2.43 -2.35
C ILE A 107 -10.22 2.66 -3.45
N ALA A 108 -10.53 2.26 -4.68
CA ALA A 108 -9.60 2.40 -5.81
C ALA A 108 -9.18 3.86 -6.05
N ALA A 109 -10.13 4.79 -6.00
CA ALA A 109 -9.85 6.21 -6.16
C ALA A 109 -8.91 6.73 -5.06
N ASN A 110 -9.13 6.35 -3.80
CA ASN A 110 -8.28 6.81 -2.70
C ASN A 110 -6.90 6.13 -2.71
N ILE A 111 -6.79 4.87 -3.15
CA ILE A 111 -5.46 4.27 -3.39
C ILE A 111 -4.71 5.06 -4.48
N SER A 112 -5.36 5.41 -5.60
CA SER A 112 -4.72 6.24 -6.64
C SER A 112 -4.26 7.59 -6.11
N ARG A 113 -5.09 8.27 -5.31
CA ARG A 113 -4.72 9.53 -4.66
C ARG A 113 -3.54 9.37 -3.70
N ALA A 114 -3.50 8.28 -2.93
CA ALA A 114 -2.37 7.99 -2.05
C ALA A 114 -1.08 7.76 -2.86
N ARG A 115 -1.16 7.03 -3.98
CA ARG A 115 -0.03 6.84 -4.91
C ARG A 115 0.49 8.18 -5.44
N GLU A 116 -0.39 9.00 -6.02
CA GLU A 116 -0.05 10.31 -6.56
C GLU A 116 0.54 11.23 -5.49
N ALA A 117 -0.11 11.34 -4.33
CA ALA A 117 0.35 12.17 -3.23
C ALA A 117 1.71 11.71 -2.67
N SER A 118 1.92 10.39 -2.51
CA SER A 118 3.21 9.85 -2.07
C SER A 118 4.33 10.14 -3.08
N ARG A 119 4.03 10.10 -4.38
CA ARG A 119 4.99 10.48 -5.42
C ARG A 119 5.32 11.96 -5.35
N SER A 120 4.33 12.83 -5.17
CA SER A 120 4.56 14.27 -4.98
C SER A 120 5.43 14.54 -3.74
N VAL A 121 5.17 13.85 -2.63
CA VAL A 121 6.01 13.95 -1.42
C VAL A 121 7.45 13.52 -1.73
N GLU A 122 7.67 12.36 -2.36
CA GLU A 122 9.02 11.88 -2.69
C GLU A 122 9.80 12.87 -3.56
N GLU A 123 9.20 13.36 -4.65
CA GLU A 123 9.88 14.29 -5.57
C GLU A 123 10.21 15.63 -4.90
N MET A 124 9.29 16.17 -4.10
CA MET A 124 9.55 17.40 -3.35
C MET A 124 10.62 17.20 -2.27
N LEU A 125 10.65 16.05 -1.60
CA LEU A 125 11.71 15.75 -0.64
C LEU A 125 13.06 15.54 -1.33
N ARG A 126 13.09 14.96 -2.54
CA ARG A 126 14.33 14.87 -3.32
C ARG A 126 14.91 16.25 -3.67
N LEU A 127 14.04 17.25 -3.82
CA LEU A 127 14.45 18.65 -4.02
C LEU A 127 14.86 19.35 -2.72
N LEU A 128 14.05 19.21 -1.65
CA LEU A 128 14.20 20.01 -0.43
C LEU A 128 15.06 19.36 0.65
N LEU A 129 14.91 18.05 0.84
CA LEU A 129 15.50 17.27 1.92
C LEU A 129 15.92 15.90 1.39
N PRO A 130 16.97 15.81 0.54
CA PRO A 130 17.35 14.57 -0.14
C PRO A 130 17.57 13.38 0.81
N GLN A 131 18.01 13.64 2.04
CA GLN A 131 18.17 12.65 3.10
C GLN A 131 16.85 11.94 3.51
N LEU A 132 15.69 12.55 3.25
CA LEU A 132 14.37 11.98 3.49
C LEU A 132 13.75 11.34 2.24
N SER A 133 14.45 11.35 1.09
CA SER A 133 13.95 10.76 -0.16
C SER A 133 13.80 9.24 -0.06
N GLU A 134 14.74 8.54 0.58
CA GLU A 134 14.67 7.07 0.73
C GLU A 134 13.48 6.63 1.61
N PRO A 135 13.24 7.22 2.80
CA PRO A 135 12.00 6.99 3.55
C PRO A 135 10.72 7.24 2.75
N ALA A 136 10.69 8.31 1.94
CA ALA A 136 9.54 8.64 1.08
C ALA A 136 9.31 7.59 -0.02
N GLU A 137 10.39 7.13 -0.66
CA GLU A 137 10.34 6.05 -1.64
C GLU A 137 9.84 4.74 -1.01
N LYS A 138 10.35 4.38 0.17
CA LYS A 138 9.89 3.19 0.92
C LYS A 138 8.40 3.28 1.24
N LEU A 139 7.90 4.45 1.64
CA LEU A 139 6.48 4.67 1.88
C LEU A 139 5.66 4.45 0.60
N ARG A 140 6.09 5.00 -0.53
CA ARG A 140 5.42 4.80 -1.83
C ARG A 140 5.42 3.33 -2.25
N HIS A 141 6.55 2.63 -2.11
CA HIS A 141 6.62 1.21 -2.41
C HIS A 141 5.72 0.37 -1.50
N GLY A 142 5.67 0.68 -0.21
CA GLY A 142 4.75 0.04 0.72
C GLY A 142 3.28 0.21 0.32
N ILE A 143 2.89 1.35 -0.25
CA ILE A 143 1.53 1.55 -0.79
C ILE A 143 1.24 0.57 -1.93
N TYR A 144 2.14 0.41 -2.89
CA TYR A 144 1.96 -0.55 -4.00
C TYR A 144 1.89 -2.00 -3.52
N GLU A 145 2.72 -2.36 -2.55
CA GLU A 145 2.73 -3.72 -2.00
C GLU A 145 1.37 -4.05 -1.35
N VAL A 146 0.85 -3.13 -0.53
CA VAL A 146 -0.44 -3.33 0.14
C VAL A 146 -1.60 -3.27 -0.88
N GLU A 147 -1.54 -2.39 -1.87
CA GLU A 147 -2.50 -2.34 -3.00
C GLU A 147 -2.57 -3.67 -3.75
N SER A 148 -1.42 -4.27 -4.09
CA SER A 148 -1.36 -5.56 -4.78
C SER A 148 -2.05 -6.68 -3.98
N ILE A 149 -1.81 -6.72 -2.67
CA ILE A 149 -2.44 -7.71 -1.77
C ILE A 149 -3.95 -7.47 -1.69
N THR A 150 -4.36 -6.23 -1.47
CA THR A 150 -5.78 -5.88 -1.30
C THR A 150 -6.60 -6.09 -2.57
N SER A 151 -6.05 -5.76 -3.73
CA SER A 151 -6.67 -6.02 -5.04
C SER A 151 -6.86 -7.51 -5.28
N GLY A 152 -5.84 -8.32 -4.94
CA GLY A 152 -5.94 -9.78 -5.01
C GLY A 152 -7.03 -10.35 -4.11
N LEU A 153 -7.18 -9.83 -2.89
CA LEU A 153 -8.22 -10.27 -1.95
C LEU A 153 -9.63 -9.91 -2.41
N MET A 154 -9.84 -8.75 -3.03
CA MET A 154 -11.16 -8.36 -3.55
C MET A 154 -11.61 -9.27 -4.69
N VAL A 155 -10.72 -9.63 -5.61
CA VAL A 155 -11.04 -10.47 -6.77
C VAL A 155 -11.09 -11.96 -6.41
N ARG A 156 -10.17 -12.44 -5.57
CA ARG A 156 -10.06 -13.88 -5.24
C ARG A 156 -10.87 -14.28 -4.02
N GLY A 157 -11.05 -13.36 -3.08
CA GLY A 157 -11.79 -13.59 -1.85
C GLY A 157 -13.23 -14.00 -2.13
N SER A 158 -13.90 -13.34 -3.07
CA SER A 158 -15.26 -13.69 -3.49
C SER A 158 -15.37 -15.13 -4.04
N ARG A 159 -14.33 -15.62 -4.74
CA ARG A 159 -14.31 -17.00 -5.26
C ARG A 159 -14.16 -18.03 -4.14
N LEU A 160 -13.55 -17.66 -3.01
CA LEU A 160 -13.34 -18.50 -1.84
C LEU A 160 -14.36 -18.24 -0.73
N GLU A 161 -15.27 -17.30 -0.94
CA GLU A 161 -16.27 -16.91 0.05
C GLU A 161 -17.18 -18.10 0.36
N ASN A 162 -17.44 -18.34 1.64
CA ASN A 162 -18.18 -19.49 2.15
C ASN A 162 -17.58 -20.87 1.80
N ARG A 163 -16.30 -20.93 1.38
CA ARG A 163 -15.58 -22.20 1.16
C ARG A 163 -14.67 -22.49 2.34
N HIS A 164 -15.22 -23.16 3.35
CA HIS A 164 -14.53 -23.41 4.62
C HIS A 164 -13.67 -24.68 4.62
N LEU A 165 -13.94 -25.61 3.70
CA LEU A 165 -13.25 -26.89 3.63
C LEU A 165 -12.65 -27.10 2.23
N TYR A 166 -11.32 -27.21 2.21
CA TYR A 166 -10.52 -27.55 1.04
C TYR A 166 -9.89 -28.93 1.24
N VAL A 167 -10.32 -29.89 0.44
CA VAL A 167 -9.86 -31.28 0.49
C VAL A 167 -8.82 -31.53 -0.60
N LEU A 168 -7.69 -32.12 -0.19
CA LEU A 168 -6.70 -32.70 -1.08
C LEU A 168 -6.98 -34.18 -1.20
N VAL A 169 -7.33 -34.65 -2.39
CA VAL A 169 -7.64 -36.06 -2.62
C VAL A 169 -6.47 -36.72 -3.33
N THR A 170 -5.95 -37.76 -2.71
CA THR A 170 -4.93 -38.67 -3.26
C THR A 170 -5.50 -40.08 -3.13
N GLU A 171 -5.55 -40.83 -4.23
CA GLU A 171 -6.21 -42.14 -4.31
C GLU A 171 -5.70 -43.10 -3.24
N GLN A 172 -4.39 -43.09 -2.99
CA GLN A 172 -3.73 -43.95 -1.99
C GLN A 172 -4.18 -43.70 -0.54
N LEU A 173 -4.77 -42.53 -0.27
CA LEU A 173 -5.26 -42.13 1.04
C LEU A 173 -6.79 -42.24 1.15
N CYS A 174 -7.47 -42.66 0.07
CA CYS A 174 -8.91 -42.82 0.04
C CYS A 174 -9.32 -44.13 0.74
N HIS A 175 -10.37 -44.06 1.56
CA HIS A 175 -11.05 -45.25 2.07
C HIS A 175 -12.17 -45.61 1.09
N GLY A 176 -11.84 -46.37 0.06
CA GLY A 176 -12.76 -46.69 -1.05
C GLY A 176 -12.28 -46.09 -2.36
N ASP A 177 -13.18 -46.01 -3.35
CA ASP A 177 -12.87 -45.42 -4.65
C ASP A 177 -12.64 -43.91 -4.56
N LEU A 178 -11.83 -43.38 -5.49
CA LEU A 178 -11.50 -41.96 -5.58
C LEU A 178 -12.75 -41.08 -5.75
N LEU A 179 -13.69 -41.52 -6.60
CA LEU A 179 -14.91 -40.79 -6.88
C LEU A 179 -15.83 -40.80 -5.66
N GLU A 180 -16.02 -41.98 -5.05
CA GLU A 180 -16.85 -42.13 -3.84
C GLU A 180 -16.33 -41.25 -2.70
N THR A 181 -15.02 -41.26 -2.45
CA THR A 181 -14.39 -40.44 -1.42
C THR A 181 -14.56 -38.95 -1.71
N THR A 182 -14.46 -38.56 -2.99
CA THR A 182 -14.64 -37.15 -3.41
C THR A 182 -16.08 -36.70 -3.24
N VAL A 183 -17.06 -37.51 -3.63
CA VAL A 183 -18.49 -37.23 -3.44
C VAL A 183 -18.81 -37.09 -1.95
N ALA A 184 -18.38 -38.05 -1.13
CA ALA A 184 -18.58 -38.01 0.31
C ALA A 184 -17.95 -36.76 0.95
N ALA A 185 -16.78 -36.32 0.47
CA ALA A 185 -16.15 -35.09 0.93
C ALA A 185 -16.98 -33.84 0.59
N ILE A 186 -17.55 -33.77 -0.62
CA ILE A 186 -18.41 -32.67 -1.07
C ILE A 186 -19.71 -32.62 -0.26
N GLU A 187 -20.34 -33.79 -0.05
CA GLU A 187 -21.53 -33.95 0.80
C GLU A 187 -21.24 -33.55 2.25
N GLY A 188 -20.05 -33.90 2.76
CA GLY A 188 -19.54 -33.47 4.06
C GLY A 188 -19.19 -31.98 4.18
N GLY A 189 -19.39 -31.19 3.12
CA GLY A 189 -19.23 -29.73 3.14
C GLY A 189 -17.98 -29.20 2.45
N ALA A 190 -17.18 -30.05 1.78
CA ALA A 190 -16.09 -29.56 0.95
C ALA A 190 -16.64 -28.72 -0.20
N ARG A 191 -16.02 -27.56 -0.43
CA ARG A 191 -16.35 -26.66 -1.55
C ARG A 191 -15.18 -26.43 -2.49
N ILE A 192 -14.02 -26.98 -2.15
CA ILE A 192 -12.83 -27.02 -2.98
C ILE A 192 -12.25 -28.43 -2.84
N VAL A 193 -11.99 -29.06 -3.98
CA VAL A 193 -11.35 -30.36 -4.07
C VAL A 193 -10.18 -30.23 -5.04
N GLN A 194 -9.01 -30.71 -4.64
CA GLN A 194 -7.84 -30.81 -5.51
C GLN A 194 -7.39 -32.26 -5.58
N LEU A 195 -7.44 -32.82 -6.80
CA LEU A 195 -6.77 -34.07 -7.11
C LEU A 195 -5.25 -33.84 -7.01
N ARG A 196 -4.60 -34.55 -6.10
CA ARG A 196 -3.17 -34.39 -5.81
C ARG A 196 -2.45 -35.72 -5.91
N GLU A 197 -1.97 -36.00 -7.12
CA GLU A 197 -1.23 -37.22 -7.44
C GLU A 197 0.23 -36.90 -7.77
N LYS A 198 1.15 -37.28 -6.88
CA LYS A 198 2.59 -36.94 -7.00
C LYS A 198 3.39 -37.92 -7.85
N ILE A 199 2.92 -39.15 -7.95
CA ILE A 199 3.69 -40.29 -8.49
C ILE A 199 3.15 -40.71 -9.87
N LEU A 200 1.91 -40.33 -10.17
CA LEU A 200 1.26 -40.74 -11.42
C LEU A 200 1.72 -39.90 -12.62
N PRO A 201 1.81 -40.50 -13.81
CA PRO A 201 2.00 -39.76 -15.05
C PRO A 201 0.88 -38.73 -15.27
N ALA A 202 1.22 -37.59 -15.88
CA ALA A 202 0.28 -36.51 -16.11
C ALA A 202 -0.99 -36.94 -16.88
N SER A 203 -0.86 -37.88 -17.82
CA SER A 203 -2.00 -38.45 -18.55
C SER A 203 -2.98 -39.16 -17.63
N SER A 204 -2.47 -39.97 -16.70
CA SER A 204 -3.28 -40.72 -15.73
C SER A 204 -3.91 -39.81 -14.66
N VAL A 205 -3.26 -38.68 -14.34
CA VAL A 205 -3.87 -37.65 -13.47
C VAL A 205 -5.00 -36.93 -14.21
N LEU A 206 -4.81 -36.59 -15.48
CA LEU A 206 -5.83 -35.93 -16.28
C LEU A 206 -7.06 -36.83 -16.50
N GLU A 207 -6.84 -38.14 -16.69
CA GLU A 207 -7.92 -39.12 -16.82
C GLU A 207 -8.79 -39.18 -15.55
N ARG A 208 -8.16 -39.31 -14.38
CA ARG A 208 -8.85 -39.24 -13.08
C ARG A 208 -9.56 -37.90 -12.88
N ALA A 209 -8.90 -36.79 -13.22
CA ALA A 209 -9.48 -35.45 -13.08
C ALA A 209 -10.72 -35.23 -13.96
N ARG A 210 -10.86 -35.94 -15.08
CA ARG A 210 -12.06 -35.88 -15.93
C ARG A 210 -13.23 -36.69 -15.38
N GLN A 211 -12.97 -37.61 -14.46
CA GLN A 211 -14.00 -38.42 -13.79
C GLN A 211 -14.57 -37.71 -12.56
N LEU A 212 -13.84 -36.74 -11.99
CA LEU A 212 -14.23 -35.89 -10.86
C LEU A 212 -14.92 -34.60 -11.34
#